data_AF-A0AAN5D5J7-F1
#
_entry.id   AF-A0AAN5D5J7-F1
#
_cell.length_a   1.000
_cell.length_b   1.000
_cell.length_c   1.000
_cell.angle_alpha   90.00
_cell.angle_beta   90.00
_cell.angle_gamma   90.00
#
_symmetry.space_group_name_H-M   'P 1'
#
loop_
_entity.id
_entity.type
_entity.pdbx_description
1 polymer ?
#
loop_
_entity_poly.entity_id
_entity_poly.type
_entity_poly.pdbx_seq_one_letter_code
_entity_poly.pdbx_strand_id
1 'polypeptide(L)'
;QIHPPGYPHPNIPCENTLLVEKGKLVELTVSFLEANICCDYLEILDGFIGSNIIANLTGTTDDLAKKTYTSSSNSMRIKWVPNGAVNVRGF
;
A
#
# COMPACT_ATOMS: atom_id res chain seq x y z
N GLN A 1 -12.67 -1.85 1.85
CA GLN A 1 -11.86 -0.85 1.10
C GLN A 1 -11.09 -0.02 2.11
N ILE A 2 -9.85 0.34 1.81
CA ILE A 2 -8.96 1.07 2.74
C ILE A 2 -8.38 2.24 1.98
N HIS A 3 -8.33 3.41 2.62
CA HIS A 3 -7.77 4.64 2.08
C HIS A 3 -6.81 5.26 3.08
N PRO A 4 -5.82 6.05 2.63
CA PRO A 4 -4.95 6.79 3.52
C PRO A 4 -5.72 7.91 4.24
N PRO A 5 -5.31 8.30 5.45
CA PRO A 5 -5.87 9.44 6.16
C PRO A 5 -5.79 10.71 5.32
N GLY A 6 -6.88 11.48 5.25
CA GLY A 6 -6.92 12.74 4.51
C GLY A 6 -7.22 12.59 3.02
N TYR A 7 -7.59 11.39 2.53
CA TYR A 7 -8.15 11.21 1.18
C TYR A 7 -9.23 12.27 0.86
N PRO A 8 -9.18 12.97 -0.29
CA PRO A 8 -8.33 12.71 -1.47
C PRO A 8 -6.98 13.47 -1.49
N HIS A 9 -6.52 14.03 -0.38
CA HIS A 9 -5.22 14.73 -0.29
C HIS A 9 -4.36 14.19 0.87
N PRO A 10 -4.00 12.89 0.85
CA PRO A 10 -3.25 12.25 1.93
C PRO A 10 -1.78 12.69 1.95
N ASN A 11 -1.44 13.66 2.80
CA ASN A 11 -0.07 14.10 3.06
C ASN A 11 0.55 13.51 4.34
N ILE A 12 -0.17 12.61 5.03
CA ILE A 12 0.26 12.00 6.29
C ILE A 12 0.69 10.55 6.03
N PRO A 13 1.92 10.15 6.40
CA PRO A 13 2.32 8.75 6.35
C PRO A 13 1.42 7.89 7.24
N CYS A 14 1.04 6.70 6.76
CA CYS A 14 0.21 5.79 7.55
C CYS A 14 0.60 4.34 7.30
N GLU A 15 0.35 3.47 8.27
CA GLU A 15 0.53 2.03 8.15
C GLU A 15 -0.72 1.33 8.68
N ASN A 16 -1.33 0.46 7.86
CA ASN A 16 -2.45 -0.38 8.28
C ASN A 16 -2.03 -1.85 8.23
N THR A 17 -2.45 -2.60 9.23
CA THR A 17 -2.21 -4.04 9.30
C THR A 17 -3.47 -4.80 8.90
N LEU A 18 -3.32 -5.74 7.98
CA LEU A 18 -4.32 -6.70 7.56
C LEU A 18 -4.03 -8.03 8.23
N LEU A 19 -5.02 -8.57 8.94
CA LEU A 19 -4.92 -9.84 9.64
C LEU A 19 -6.11 -10.72 9.26
N VAL A 20 -5.82 -11.95 8.90
CA VAL A 20 -6.83 -13.00 8.71
C VAL A 20 -6.59 -14.14 9.71
N GLU A 21 -7.53 -15.09 9.75
CA GLU A 21 -7.41 -16.27 10.59
C GLU A 21 -6.12 -17.05 10.33
N LYS A 22 -5.57 -17.69 11.37
CA LYS A 22 -4.38 -18.53 11.25
C LYS A 22 -4.61 -19.64 10.22
N GLY A 23 -3.61 -19.88 9.37
CA GLY A 23 -3.68 -20.84 8.27
C GLY A 23 -4.29 -20.30 6.97
N LYS A 24 -4.80 -19.06 6.95
CA LYS A 24 -5.18 -18.34 5.73
C LYS A 24 -4.09 -17.36 5.31
N LEU A 25 -4.12 -16.95 4.05
CA LEU A 25 -3.24 -15.91 3.50
C LEU A 25 -4.07 -14.66 3.19
N VAL A 26 -3.42 -13.50 3.24
CA VAL A 26 -4.01 -12.21 2.85
C VAL A 26 -3.77 -12.02 1.36
N GLU A 27 -4.83 -11.77 0.61
CA GLU A 27 -4.75 -11.28 -0.76
C GLU A 27 -5.24 -9.84 -0.82
N LEU A 28 -4.41 -8.95 -1.36
CA LEU A 28 -4.66 -7.52 -1.49
C LEU A 28 -4.71 -7.15 -2.97
N THR A 29 -5.79 -6.49 -3.40
CA THR A 29 -5.88 -5.91 -4.74
C THR A 29 -5.90 -4.39 -4.64
N VAL A 30 -4.98 -3.74 -5.34
CA VAL A 30 -4.91 -2.29 -5.51
C VAL A 30 -5.86 -1.87 -6.61
N SER A 31 -7.04 -1.37 -6.22
CA SER A 31 -8.06 -0.91 -7.17
C SER A 31 -7.77 0.49 -7.71
N PHE A 32 -7.07 1.31 -6.94
CA PHE A 32 -6.72 2.68 -7.26
C PHE A 32 -5.38 3.04 -6.62
N LEU A 33 -4.60 3.85 -7.31
CA LEU A 33 -3.34 4.45 -6.90
C LEU A 33 -3.12 5.69 -7.75
N GLU A 34 -2.78 6.78 -7.09
CA GLU A 34 -2.24 8.00 -7.67
C GLU A 34 -1.17 8.53 -6.71
N ALA A 35 0.08 8.45 -7.14
CA ALA A 35 1.27 8.77 -6.38
C ALA A 35 2.26 9.52 -7.28
N ASN A 36 3.01 10.48 -6.73
CA ASN A 36 4.09 11.11 -7.49
C ASN A 36 5.22 10.10 -7.70
N ILE A 37 5.50 9.77 -8.97
CA ILE A 37 6.52 8.79 -9.39
C ILE A 37 7.90 9.04 -8.75
N CYS A 38 8.23 10.28 -8.44
CA CYS A 38 9.53 10.64 -7.89
C CYS A 38 9.79 10.16 -6.46
N CYS A 39 8.73 9.94 -5.68
CA CYS A 39 8.84 10.25 -4.27
C CYS A 39 7.70 9.73 -3.37
N ASP A 40 6.46 9.56 -3.88
CA ASP A 40 5.38 8.95 -3.11
C ASP A 40 5.32 7.44 -3.35
N TYR A 41 5.08 6.68 -2.29
CA TYR A 41 5.08 5.23 -2.36
C TYR A 41 3.95 4.58 -1.56
N LEU A 42 3.37 3.53 -2.13
CA LEU A 42 2.59 2.53 -1.41
C LEU A 42 3.45 1.27 -1.24
N GLU A 43 3.92 1.05 -0.02
CA GLU A 43 4.67 -0.16 0.34
C GLU A 43 3.70 -1.24 0.82
N ILE A 44 3.79 -2.43 0.23
CA ILE A 44 3.09 -3.63 0.67
C ILE A 44 4.12 -4.55 1.32
N LEU A 45 3.96 -4.81 2.61
CA LEU A 45 4.90 -5.59 3.42
C LEU A 45 4.28 -6.92 3.84
N ASP A 46 5.11 -7.96 3.85
CA ASP A 46 4.74 -9.29 4.27
C ASP A 46 4.87 -9.44 5.80
N GLY A 47 3.84 -10.00 6.41
CA GLY A 47 3.81 -10.30 7.83
C GLY A 47 3.50 -9.11 8.75
N PHE A 48 3.35 -9.43 10.03
CA PHE A 48 2.98 -8.50 11.10
C PHE A 48 4.14 -7.61 11.58
N ILE A 49 5.39 -8.11 11.49
CA ILE A 49 6.61 -7.42 11.93
C ILE A 49 7.68 -7.56 10.84
N GLY A 50 8.60 -6.60 10.78
CA GLY A 50 9.77 -6.63 9.92
C GLY A 50 9.66 -5.67 8.74
N SER A 51 10.47 -5.89 7.72
CA SER A 51 10.59 -5.02 6.55
C SER A 51 10.65 -5.80 5.24
N ASN A 52 10.02 -6.99 5.20
CA ASN A 52 9.94 -7.79 3.98
C ASN A 52 8.94 -7.13 3.03
N ILE A 53 9.44 -6.45 2.00
CA ILE A 53 8.61 -5.75 1.02
C ILE A 53 8.17 -6.73 -0.06
N ILE A 54 6.87 -6.89 -0.25
CA ILE A 54 6.27 -7.61 -1.37
C ILE A 54 6.29 -6.71 -2.61
N ALA A 55 5.92 -5.45 -2.45
CA ALA A 55 5.91 -4.48 -3.53
C ALA A 55 6.08 -3.05 -3.01
N ASN A 56 6.71 -2.22 -3.84
CA ASN A 56 6.81 -0.79 -3.64
C ASN A 56 6.22 -0.10 -4.88
N LEU A 57 5.06 0.53 -4.73
CA LEU A 57 4.25 1.04 -5.84
C LEU A 57 4.27 2.57 -5.88
N THR A 58 4.33 3.14 -7.08
CA THR A 58 4.28 4.58 -7.32
C THR A 58 3.60 4.84 -8.67
N GLY A 59 3.39 6.11 -9.04
CA GLY A 59 2.67 6.49 -10.24
C GLY A 59 1.17 6.25 -10.12
N THR A 60 0.54 5.86 -11.22
CA THR A 60 -0.90 5.62 -11.30
C THR A 60 -1.22 4.13 -11.36
N THR A 61 -2.49 3.78 -11.20
CA THR A 61 -2.96 2.39 -11.31
C THR A 61 -2.65 1.75 -12.67
N ASP A 62 -2.55 2.54 -13.73
CA ASP A 62 -2.27 2.06 -15.09
C ASP A 62 -0.78 1.81 -15.31
N ASP A 63 0.09 2.42 -14.50
CA ASP A 63 1.53 2.18 -14.51
C ASP A 63 1.92 0.85 -13.83
N LEU A 64 1.00 0.25 -13.06
CA LEU A 64 1.27 -0.95 -12.28
C LEU A 64 1.24 -2.22 -13.14
N ALA A 65 2.38 -2.92 -13.20
CA ALA A 65 2.48 -4.23 -13.87
C ALA A 65 1.65 -5.34 -13.19
N LYS A 66 1.40 -5.22 -11.89
CA LYS A 66 0.60 -6.15 -11.09
C LYS A 66 -0.29 -5.34 -10.15
N LYS A 67 -1.51 -5.81 -9.91
CA LYS A 67 -2.47 -5.15 -9.00
C LYS A 67 -2.81 -6.00 -7.77
N THR A 68 -2.50 -7.30 -7.78
CA THR A 68 -2.86 -8.24 -6.71
C THR A 68 -1.63 -8.85 -6.06
N TYR A 69 -1.60 -8.90 -4.73
CA TYR A 69 -0.45 -9.34 -3.93
C TYR A 69 -0.92 -10.29 -2.83
N THR A 70 -0.14 -11.33 -2.56
CA THR A 70 -0.49 -12.37 -1.59
C THR A 70 0.63 -12.44 -0.55
N SER A 71 0.27 -12.48 0.74
CA SER A 71 1.22 -12.64 1.84
C SER A 71 1.72 -14.08 1.94
N SER A 72 2.85 -14.29 2.63
CA SER A 72 3.32 -15.64 3.01
C SER A 72 2.76 -16.12 4.35
N SER A 73 2.14 -15.21 5.11
CA SER A 73 1.54 -15.48 6.42
C SER A 73 0.08 -15.01 6.49
N ASN A 74 -0.57 -15.19 7.63
CA ASN A 74 -1.92 -14.68 7.87
C ASN A 74 -1.98 -13.16 8.13
N SER A 75 -0.89 -12.44 7.85
CA SER A 75 -0.78 -11.00 8.06
C SER A 75 -0.04 -10.31 6.91
N MET A 76 -0.44 -9.08 6.63
CA MET A 76 0.17 -8.18 5.64
C MET A 76 0.06 -6.76 6.16
N ARG A 77 0.99 -5.87 5.80
CA ARG A 77 0.91 -4.45 6.13
C ARG A 77 0.96 -3.61 4.87
N ILE A 78 0.21 -2.52 4.88
CA ILE A 78 0.21 -1.53 3.81
C ILE A 78 0.63 -0.20 4.39
N LYS A 79 1.55 0.48 3.72
CA LYS A 79 2.14 1.71 4.21
C LYS A 79 2.17 2.78 3.14
N TRP A 80 1.52 3.90 3.43
CA TRP A 80 1.59 5.12 2.63
C TRP A 80 2.81 5.93 3.04
N VAL A 81 3.66 6.25 2.08
CA VAL A 81 4.85 7.07 2.28
C VAL A 81 4.78 8.25 1.31
N PRO A 82 4.06 9.33 1.66
CA PRO A 82 4.07 10.56 0.89
C PRO A 82 5.39 11.30 1.09
N ASN A 83 5.97 11.84 0.03
CA ASN A 83 7.14 12.71 0.08
C ASN A 83 7.04 13.79 -1.00
N GLY A 84 6.38 14.89 -0.67
CA GLY A 84 6.24 16.01 -1.58
C GLY A 84 5.18 16.99 -1.13
N ALA A 85 5.19 18.17 -1.74
CA ALA A 85 4.17 19.20 -1.52
C ALA A 85 3.02 19.13 -2.56
N VAL A 86 3.02 18.11 -3.43
CA VAL A 86 2.04 17.95 -4.51
C VAL A 86 0.94 17.00 -4.07
N ASN A 87 -0.30 17.49 -4.09
CA ASN A 87 -1.46 16.73 -3.68
C ASN A 87 -1.84 15.67 -4.71
N VAL A 88 -1.51 14.41 -4.43
CA VAL A 88 -2.04 13.21 -5.12
C VAL A 88 -3.13 12.56 -4.27
N ARG A 89 -3.87 11.59 -4.84
CA ARG A 89 -4.99 10.93 -4.14
C ARG A 89 -4.61 9.75 -3.25
N GLY A 90 -3.40 9.21 -3.37
CA GLY A 90 -3.01 7.99 -2.64
C GLY A 90 -3.70 6.76 -3.22
N PHE A 91 -4.28 5.90 -2.37
CA PHE A 91 -4.87 4.60 -2.77
C PHE A 91 -6.27 4.34 -2.20
#